data_AF-A0A1X2GTX9-F1
#
_entry.id   AF-A0A1X2GTX9-F1
#
_cell.length_a   1.000
_cell.length_b   1.000
_cell.length_c   1.000
_cell.angle_alpha   90.00
_cell.angle_beta   90.00
_cell.angle_gamma   90.00
#
_symmetry.space_group_name_H-M   'P 1'
#
loop_
_entity.id
_entity.type
_entity.pdbx_description
1 polymer ?
#
loop_
_entity_poly.entity_id
_entity_poly.type
_entity_poly.pdbx_seq_one_letter_code
_entity_poly.pdbx_strand_id
1 'polypeptide(L)'
;MSVDELLQYRKQQLKQRIQGQGYEFSQHLQQVFGQDQPSLDMMFPLLVNADNGPSNNDLIPLYRQTSDTLRPRKPRQLLQQNTAATTNNQQLSSQMSITDTQQSNDDLPEAIQTLVGRLRQLDLPPSSQQSQQDRSSLFLELLTLSPQQIQVACDQIQMEWTDALLVDLCVAMQQEANASHASVAHLIHAFVFPFVAKCSNPLPRLLISSLLEVTRLFDNVVVESLLLPLLEDAIRDNAGLKQSSQDMMVKLIQDGLGQHARLLLLRFLLSGTRQAALESWKPPQWQVQTFATTALQLMNRLCTSPALVQLDHDLVRRLLATCRWVIQQQPKNKEAMQVLLGLASKHRPVLVEGSGELLDELGAIAKASQMILKRAILGIVTSLKKKRQLPKSSNGYKKK
;
A
#
# COMPACT_ATOMS: atom_id res chain seq x y z
N MET A 1 33.18 12.24 -22.89
CA MET A 1 32.47 11.04 -23.33
C MET A 1 31.54 11.46 -24.44
N SER A 2 31.71 10.93 -25.65
CA SER A 2 30.86 11.26 -26.79
C SER A 2 29.44 10.72 -26.57
N VAL A 3 28.45 11.24 -27.30
CA VAL A 3 27.06 10.78 -27.24
C VAL A 3 26.97 9.28 -27.55
N ASP A 4 27.79 8.81 -28.49
CA ASP A 4 27.88 7.39 -28.86
C ASP A 4 28.48 6.53 -27.74
N GLU A 5 29.48 7.04 -27.01
CA GLU A 5 30.05 6.34 -25.85
C GLU A 5 29.05 6.26 -24.69
N LEU A 6 28.25 7.31 -24.46
CA LEU A 6 27.19 7.31 -23.46
C LEU A 6 26.07 6.30 -23.80
N LEU A 7 25.71 6.22 -25.08
CA LEU A 7 24.72 5.28 -25.60
C LEU A 7 25.21 3.82 -25.46
N GLN A 8 26.45 3.55 -25.85
CA GLN A 8 27.09 2.25 -25.68
C GLN A 8 27.13 1.83 -24.21
N TYR A 9 27.51 2.75 -23.31
CA TYR A 9 27.55 2.51 -21.88
C TYR A 9 26.17 2.18 -21.28
N ARG A 10 25.12 2.94 -21.66
CA ARG A 10 23.74 2.68 -21.22
C ARG A 10 23.21 1.35 -21.76
N LYS A 11 23.49 1.02 -23.02
CA LYS A 11 23.14 -0.27 -23.65
C LYS A 11 23.78 -1.44 -22.90
N GLN A 12 25.03 -1.28 -22.47
CA GLN A 12 25.76 -2.29 -21.72
C GLN A 12 25.22 -2.47 -20.29
N GLN A 13 24.88 -1.39 -19.59
CA GLN A 13 24.23 -1.47 -18.28
C GLN A 13 22.85 -2.14 -18.35
N LEU A 14 22.06 -1.86 -19.38
CA LEU A 14 20.75 -2.47 -19.56
C LEU A 14 20.88 -3.99 -19.83
N LYS A 15 21.84 -4.38 -20.68
CA LYS A 15 22.15 -5.81 -20.91
C LYS A 15 22.57 -6.52 -19.62
N GLN A 16 23.39 -5.89 -18.78
CA GLN A 16 23.80 -6.47 -17.49
C GLN A 16 22.62 -6.59 -16.50
N ARG A 17 21.70 -5.62 -16.48
CA ARG A 17 20.49 -5.70 -15.65
C ARG A 17 19.54 -6.80 -16.09
N ILE A 18 19.39 -6.99 -17.40
CA ILE A 18 18.55 -8.07 -17.97
C ILE A 18 19.19 -9.44 -17.73
N GLN A 19 20.52 -9.57 -17.80
CA GLN A 19 21.21 -10.83 -17.51
C GLN A 19 21.30 -11.15 -16.02
N GLY A 20 21.23 -10.15 -15.14
CA GLY A 20 21.29 -10.31 -13.68
C GLY A 20 19.95 -10.61 -13.01
N GLN A 21 18.83 -10.43 -13.71
CA GLN A 21 17.50 -10.84 -13.24
C GLN A 21 17.15 -12.18 -13.88
N GLY A 22 16.79 -13.16 -13.06
CA GLY A 22 16.67 -14.56 -13.45
C GLY A 22 15.77 -14.82 -14.66
N TYR A 23 15.90 -16.04 -15.19
CA TYR A 23 15.27 -16.62 -16.39
C TYR A 23 13.79 -16.26 -16.62
N GLU A 24 13.03 -15.99 -15.55
CA GLU A 24 11.61 -15.63 -15.58
C GLU A 24 11.32 -14.23 -16.17
N PHE A 25 12.17 -13.23 -15.92
CA PHE A 25 11.99 -11.89 -16.50
C PHE A 25 12.18 -11.88 -18.02
N SER A 26 13.15 -12.68 -18.49
CA SER A 26 13.42 -12.90 -19.93
C SER A 26 12.26 -13.62 -20.63
N GLN A 27 11.62 -14.59 -19.98
CA GLN A 27 10.48 -15.29 -20.56
C GLN A 27 9.23 -14.43 -20.60
N HIS A 28 9.02 -13.56 -19.60
CA HIS A 28 7.87 -12.65 -19.61
C HIS A 28 7.98 -11.59 -20.70
N LEU A 29 9.19 -11.06 -20.94
CA LEU A 29 9.46 -10.18 -22.08
C LEU A 29 9.30 -10.90 -23.43
N GLN A 30 9.73 -12.16 -23.54
CA GLN A 30 9.53 -12.94 -24.77
C GLN A 30 8.05 -13.30 -25.00
N GLN A 31 7.26 -13.51 -23.95
CA GLN A 31 5.81 -13.74 -24.04
C GLN A 31 5.04 -12.48 -24.43
N VAL A 32 5.46 -11.30 -23.95
CA VAL A 32 4.80 -10.03 -24.26
C VAL A 32 5.09 -9.57 -25.69
N PHE A 33 6.25 -9.89 -26.26
CA PHE A 33 6.68 -9.34 -27.55
C PHE A 33 6.71 -10.33 -28.73
N GLY A 34 6.42 -11.63 -28.52
CA GLY A 34 6.33 -12.61 -29.62
C GLY A 34 7.66 -12.87 -30.35
N GLN A 35 7.68 -13.88 -31.23
CA GLN A 35 8.89 -14.33 -31.93
C GLN A 35 9.39 -13.42 -33.07
N ASP A 36 8.64 -12.36 -33.42
CA ASP A 36 9.03 -11.43 -34.47
C ASP A 36 9.56 -10.13 -33.85
N GLN A 37 10.84 -10.12 -33.52
CA GLN A 37 11.52 -8.93 -32.98
C GLN A 37 11.62 -7.81 -34.03
N PRO A 38 11.22 -6.57 -33.72
CA PRO A 38 11.98 -5.42 -34.20
C PRO A 38 13.29 -5.37 -33.40
N SER A 39 14.41 -5.15 -34.09
CA SER A 39 15.73 -5.10 -33.44
C SER A 39 15.75 -4.06 -32.31
N LEU A 40 16.51 -4.34 -31.26
CA LEU A 40 16.73 -3.43 -30.12
C LEU A 40 17.21 -2.03 -30.54
N ASP A 41 17.73 -1.91 -31.77
CA ASP A 41 18.15 -0.64 -32.38
C ASP A 41 16.98 0.20 -32.90
N MET A 42 15.83 -0.41 -33.22
CA MET A 42 14.61 0.28 -33.65
C MET A 42 13.81 0.89 -32.49
N MET A 43 14.02 0.43 -31.26
CA MET A 43 13.32 0.93 -30.07
C MET A 43 14.02 2.12 -29.40
N PHE A 44 15.29 2.38 -29.71
CA PHE A 44 16.08 3.43 -29.08
C PHE A 44 15.67 4.86 -29.46
N PRO A 45 15.30 5.19 -30.72
CA PRO A 45 14.85 6.53 -31.08
C PRO A 45 13.58 6.99 -30.34
N LEU A 46 12.71 6.05 -29.96
CA LEU A 46 11.49 6.31 -29.21
C LEU A 46 11.74 6.65 -27.74
N LEU A 47 12.88 6.21 -27.19
CA LEU A 47 13.27 6.46 -25.80
C LEU A 47 14.16 7.71 -25.65
N VAL A 48 14.86 8.13 -26.73
CA VAL A 48 15.81 9.26 -26.70
C VAL A 48 15.14 10.59 -27.06
N ASN A 49 14.03 10.60 -27.80
CA ASN A 49 13.31 11.82 -28.17
C ASN A 49 12.42 12.40 -27.06
N ALA A 50 12.39 11.79 -25.86
CA ALA A 50 11.60 12.27 -24.72
C ALA A 50 12.34 13.33 -23.86
N ASP A 51 13.58 13.71 -24.18
CA ASP A 51 14.45 14.44 -23.22
C ASP A 51 14.83 15.88 -23.62
N ASN A 52 14.23 16.50 -24.66
CA ASN A 52 14.47 17.92 -24.97
C ASN A 52 13.24 18.82 -24.72
N GLY A 53 12.79 18.83 -23.45
CA GLY A 53 12.14 19.94 -22.72
C GLY A 53 10.65 20.25 -22.93
N PRO A 54 9.95 20.85 -21.94
CA PRO A 54 9.96 20.59 -20.49
C PRO A 54 8.76 19.69 -20.06
N SER A 55 8.81 19.14 -18.84
CA SER A 55 7.75 18.36 -18.18
C SER A 55 7.56 16.90 -18.67
N ASN A 56 8.46 16.01 -18.26
CA ASN A 56 8.20 14.56 -18.28
C ASN A 56 7.33 14.17 -17.08
N ASN A 57 6.02 14.13 -17.34
CA ASN A 57 4.97 13.72 -16.41
C ASN A 57 4.22 12.48 -16.91
N ASP A 58 4.84 11.68 -17.79
CA ASP A 58 4.22 10.49 -18.37
C ASP A 58 5.02 9.25 -18.00
N LEU A 59 4.76 8.80 -16.77
CA LEU A 59 4.70 7.41 -16.30
C LEU A 59 4.31 7.47 -14.81
N ILE A 60 3.12 8.00 -14.57
CA ILE A 60 2.47 8.05 -13.25
C ILE A 60 1.55 6.82 -13.17
N PRO A 61 1.50 6.07 -12.06
CA PRO A 61 0.45 5.08 -11.85
C PRO A 61 -0.89 5.82 -11.78
N LEU A 62 -1.85 5.40 -12.61
CA LEU A 62 -3.25 5.86 -12.69
C LEU A 62 -3.86 6.05 -11.29
N TYR A 63 -3.69 7.21 -10.65
CA TYR A 63 -4.48 7.75 -9.55
C TYR A 63 -3.91 9.12 -9.15
N ARG A 64 -4.34 10.19 -9.85
CA ARG A 64 -4.19 11.57 -9.38
C ARG A 64 -5.31 12.44 -9.95
N GLN A 65 -5.87 13.29 -9.09
CA GLN A 65 -7.00 14.24 -9.27
C GLN A 65 -8.37 13.59 -8.98
N THR A 66 -9.06 13.88 -7.88
CA THR A 66 -9.45 15.22 -7.39
C THR A 66 -9.39 15.31 -5.85
N SER A 67 -8.74 16.34 -5.34
CA SER A 67 -8.91 16.79 -3.95
C SER A 67 -8.75 18.29 -3.96
N ASP A 68 -9.86 18.99 -4.17
CA ASP A 68 -10.03 20.33 -3.62
C ASP A 68 -11.52 20.71 -3.57
N THR A 69 -11.94 21.19 -2.39
CA THR A 69 -13.24 21.81 -2.03
C THR A 69 -14.42 20.92 -1.66
N LEU A 70 -14.37 20.30 -0.47
CA LEU A 70 -15.59 19.94 0.27
C LEU A 70 -15.78 20.89 1.46
N ARG A 71 -16.51 21.99 1.22
CA ARG A 71 -17.14 22.78 2.31
C ARG A 71 -18.30 21.97 2.90
N PRO A 72 -18.55 22.04 4.22
CA PRO A 72 -19.73 21.40 4.81
C PRO A 72 -21.00 22.18 4.41
N ARG A 73 -21.88 21.56 3.62
CA ARG A 73 -23.23 22.09 3.36
C ARG A 73 -24.17 21.67 4.50
N LYS A 74 -24.83 22.66 5.13
CA LYS A 74 -25.93 22.45 6.08
C LYS A 74 -27.18 21.92 5.36
N PRO A 75 -28.02 21.10 6.01
CA PRO A 75 -29.27 20.61 5.43
C PRO A 75 -30.30 21.75 5.37
N ARG A 76 -30.90 21.97 4.20
CA ARG A 76 -31.95 22.98 4.00
C ARG A 76 -33.32 22.30 4.02
N GLN A 77 -34.13 22.70 4.98
CA GLN A 77 -35.53 22.30 5.11
C GLN A 77 -36.37 22.83 3.94
N LEU A 78 -37.31 22.00 3.49
CA LEU A 78 -38.40 22.33 2.59
C LEU A 78 -39.26 23.46 3.16
N LEU A 79 -39.49 24.52 2.37
CA LEU A 79 -40.70 25.33 2.48
C LEU A 79 -41.10 25.87 1.09
N GLN A 80 -42.38 25.70 0.79
CA GLN A 80 -43.11 26.26 -0.35
C GLN A 80 -43.02 27.79 -0.38
N GLN A 81 -42.97 28.40 -1.57
CA GLN A 81 -43.97 29.39 -2.02
C GLN A 81 -43.68 29.90 -3.45
N ASN A 82 -44.78 30.09 -4.17
CA ASN A 82 -44.91 30.65 -5.52
C ASN A 82 -44.39 32.09 -5.65
N THR A 83 -43.96 32.49 -6.86
CA THR A 83 -44.55 33.61 -7.62
C THR A 83 -43.93 33.74 -9.03
N ALA A 84 -44.77 34.14 -9.98
CA ALA A 84 -44.48 34.37 -11.39
C ALA A 84 -44.12 35.84 -11.68
N ALA A 85 -43.35 36.09 -12.75
CA ALA A 85 -43.47 37.21 -13.73
C ALA A 85 -42.11 37.42 -14.45
N THR A 86 -41.94 37.10 -15.74
CA THR A 86 -42.22 37.84 -17.01
C THR A 86 -41.00 38.59 -17.59
N THR A 87 -40.70 38.26 -18.85
CA THR A 87 -40.20 39.09 -19.99
C THR A 87 -38.71 39.35 -20.22
N ASN A 88 -38.22 38.71 -21.30
CA ASN A 88 -37.54 39.24 -22.50
C ASN A 88 -36.34 40.19 -22.37
N ASN A 89 -35.20 39.75 -22.94
CA ASN A 89 -34.76 40.33 -24.21
C ASN A 89 -33.92 39.35 -25.03
N GLN A 90 -34.23 39.33 -26.33
CA GLN A 90 -33.67 38.52 -27.40
C GLN A 90 -32.35 39.11 -27.92
N GLN A 91 -31.47 38.19 -28.37
CA GLN A 91 -30.65 38.24 -29.61
C GLN A 91 -29.56 39.34 -29.69
N LEU A 92 -28.40 39.19 -30.33
CA LEU A 92 -27.95 38.38 -31.45
C LEU A 92 -26.41 38.54 -31.49
N SER A 93 -25.65 37.45 -31.60
CA SER A 93 -24.31 37.43 -32.24
C SER A 93 -23.95 36.00 -32.55
N SER A 94 -24.12 35.66 -33.82
CA SER A 94 -24.05 34.33 -34.41
C SER A 94 -22.61 33.87 -34.65
N GLN A 95 -22.42 32.55 -34.47
CA GLN A 95 -21.73 31.64 -35.41
C GLN A 95 -20.22 31.82 -35.66
N MET A 96 -19.45 30.90 -35.07
CA MET A 96 -18.62 29.97 -35.86
C MET A 96 -18.76 28.57 -35.26
N SER A 97 -19.47 27.70 -35.98
CA SER A 97 -19.51 26.26 -35.72
C SER A 97 -18.36 25.61 -36.48
N ILE A 98 -17.51 24.86 -35.76
CA ILE A 98 -16.79 23.70 -36.30
C ILE A 98 -16.89 22.60 -35.25
N THR A 99 -17.90 21.76 -35.47
CA THR A 99 -17.99 20.30 -35.22
C THR A 99 -17.29 19.69 -34.00
N ASP A 100 -18.13 19.38 -33.02
CA ASP A 100 -18.43 17.99 -32.60
C ASP A 100 -17.26 16.99 -32.55
N THR A 101 -16.69 16.89 -31.36
CA THR A 101 -16.59 15.58 -30.70
C THR A 101 -16.84 15.77 -29.20
N GLN A 102 -18.08 16.16 -28.87
CA GLN A 102 -18.64 15.79 -27.58
C GLN A 102 -18.79 14.27 -27.59
N GLN A 103 -17.76 13.56 -27.12
CA GLN A 103 -17.93 12.18 -26.68
C GLN A 103 -18.82 12.23 -25.45
N SER A 104 -20.07 11.86 -25.67
CA SER A 104 -21.12 11.64 -24.69
C SER A 104 -20.60 10.74 -23.56
N ASN A 105 -20.53 11.30 -22.36
CA ASN A 105 -20.30 10.59 -21.10
C ASN A 105 -21.57 9.82 -20.62
N ASP A 106 -22.59 9.63 -21.48
CA ASP A 106 -23.92 9.15 -21.08
C ASP A 106 -24.26 7.70 -21.48
N ASP A 107 -23.44 7.02 -22.29
CA ASP A 107 -23.70 5.60 -22.62
C ASP A 107 -22.91 4.67 -21.69
N LEU A 108 -23.24 4.69 -20.40
CA LEU A 108 -22.84 3.58 -19.54
C LEU A 108 -23.60 2.33 -19.99
N PRO A 109 -22.94 1.17 -20.21
CA PRO A 109 -23.63 -0.05 -20.59
C PRO A 109 -24.84 -0.30 -19.68
N GLU A 110 -26.03 -0.46 -20.26
CA GLU A 110 -27.30 -0.69 -19.55
C GLU A 110 -27.18 -1.81 -18.48
N ALA A 111 -26.32 -2.79 -18.74
CA ALA A 111 -25.94 -3.85 -17.81
C ALA A 111 -25.36 -3.32 -16.48
N ILE A 112 -24.50 -2.31 -16.51
CA ILE A 112 -23.90 -1.71 -15.31
C ILE A 112 -24.96 -0.94 -14.53
N GLN A 113 -25.79 -0.16 -15.21
CA GLN A 113 -26.89 0.57 -14.56
C GLN A 113 -27.87 -0.40 -13.89
N THR A 114 -28.16 -1.53 -14.54
CA THR A 114 -29.01 -2.60 -14.00
C THR A 114 -28.35 -3.27 -12.79
N LEU A 115 -27.06 -3.57 -12.84
CA LEU A 115 -26.31 -4.14 -11.72
C LEU A 115 -26.27 -3.18 -10.52
N VAL A 116 -25.94 -1.91 -10.74
CA VAL A 116 -25.95 -0.87 -9.71
C VAL A 116 -27.35 -0.71 -9.11
N GLY A 117 -28.39 -0.74 -9.95
CA GLY A 117 -29.79 -0.70 -9.53
C GLY A 117 -30.14 -1.87 -8.60
N ARG A 118 -29.73 -3.09 -8.94
CA ARG A 118 -29.93 -4.29 -8.10
C ARG A 118 -29.14 -4.21 -6.80
N LEU A 119 -27.89 -3.74 -6.83
CA LEU A 119 -27.06 -3.58 -5.63
C LEU A 119 -27.67 -2.57 -4.65
N ARG A 120 -28.24 -1.47 -5.13
CA ARG A 120 -28.92 -0.48 -4.27
C ARG A 120 -30.20 -1.04 -3.61
N GLN A 121 -30.78 -2.12 -4.14
CA GLN A 121 -31.96 -2.75 -3.56
C GLN A 121 -31.62 -3.75 -2.44
N LEU A 122 -30.34 -3.92 -2.09
CA LEU A 122 -29.88 -4.84 -1.05
C LEU A 122 -30.19 -4.39 0.39
N ASP A 123 -30.83 -3.23 0.58
CA ASP A 123 -31.22 -2.66 1.89
C ASP A 123 -32.29 -3.48 2.67
N LEU A 124 -32.75 -4.63 2.16
CA LEU A 124 -33.71 -5.48 2.89
C LEU A 124 -33.01 -6.48 3.83
N PRO A 125 -33.56 -6.69 5.05
CA PRO A 125 -32.91 -7.52 6.07
C PRO A 125 -32.70 -8.97 5.59
N PRO A 126 -31.67 -9.66 6.11
CA PRO A 126 -31.32 -11.02 5.71
C PRO A 126 -32.38 -12.01 6.21
N SER A 127 -33.45 -12.23 5.47
CA SER A 127 -34.55 -13.10 5.90
C SER A 127 -34.57 -14.49 5.22
N SER A 128 -33.56 -14.86 4.42
CA SER A 128 -33.45 -16.21 3.85
C SER A 128 -32.04 -16.55 3.32
N GLN A 129 -31.65 -17.83 3.31
CA GLN A 129 -30.41 -18.29 2.65
C GLN A 129 -30.36 -17.89 1.15
N GLN A 130 -31.52 -17.81 0.51
CA GLN A 130 -31.67 -17.39 -0.88
C GLN A 130 -31.22 -15.93 -1.09
N SER A 131 -31.55 -15.03 -0.16
CA SER A 131 -31.06 -13.63 -0.18
C SER A 131 -29.54 -13.50 -0.12
N GLN A 132 -28.84 -14.47 0.50
CA GLN A 132 -27.39 -14.44 0.59
C GLN A 132 -26.73 -14.95 -0.70
N GLN A 133 -27.33 -15.95 -1.35
CA GLN A 133 -26.89 -16.41 -2.68
C GLN A 133 -27.07 -15.32 -3.73
N ASP A 134 -28.22 -14.61 -3.70
CA ASP A 134 -28.49 -13.50 -4.61
C ASP A 134 -27.54 -12.31 -4.37
N ARG A 135 -27.16 -12.04 -3.12
CA ARG A 135 -26.13 -11.02 -2.79
C ARG A 135 -24.75 -11.41 -3.31
N SER A 136 -24.35 -12.66 -3.09
CA SER A 136 -23.04 -13.17 -3.54
C SER A 136 -22.91 -13.11 -5.06
N SER A 137 -23.97 -13.46 -5.80
CA SER A 137 -23.94 -13.43 -7.27
C SER A 137 -23.80 -12.01 -7.82
N LEU A 138 -24.43 -11.01 -7.20
CA LEU A 138 -24.27 -9.60 -7.58
C LEU A 138 -22.85 -9.08 -7.34
N PHE A 139 -22.22 -9.46 -6.22
CA PHE A 139 -20.83 -9.07 -5.96
C PHE A 139 -19.83 -9.76 -6.89
N LEU A 140 -20.09 -11.03 -7.26
CA LEU A 140 -19.30 -11.70 -8.29
C LEU A 140 -19.46 -11.02 -9.66
N GLU A 141 -20.68 -10.63 -10.04
CA GLU A 141 -20.93 -9.86 -11.27
C GLU A 141 -20.21 -8.50 -11.25
N LEU A 142 -20.10 -7.87 -10.08
CA LEU A 142 -19.32 -6.65 -9.92
C LEU A 142 -17.81 -6.87 -10.11
N LEU A 143 -17.28 -8.03 -9.69
CA LEU A 143 -15.88 -8.40 -9.81
C LEU A 143 -15.45 -8.76 -11.24
N THR A 144 -16.39 -9.17 -12.10
CA THR A 144 -16.11 -9.48 -13.52
C THR A 144 -16.06 -8.24 -14.42
N LEU A 145 -16.45 -7.07 -13.91
CA LEU A 145 -16.34 -5.81 -14.62
C LEU A 145 -14.89 -5.42 -14.88
N SER A 146 -14.66 -4.69 -15.99
CA SER A 146 -13.35 -4.11 -16.25
C SER A 146 -12.98 -3.05 -15.21
N PRO A 147 -11.69 -2.74 -15.00
CA PRO A 147 -11.27 -1.75 -14.01
C PRO A 147 -11.86 -0.34 -14.21
N GLN A 148 -12.19 0.05 -15.45
CA GLN A 148 -12.85 1.33 -15.73
C GLN A 148 -14.34 1.27 -15.36
N GLN A 149 -14.99 0.16 -15.69
CA GLN A 149 -16.42 -0.05 -15.41
C GLN A 149 -16.69 -0.16 -13.91
N ILE A 150 -15.81 -0.82 -13.16
CA ILE A 150 -15.96 -0.95 -11.71
C ILE A 150 -15.78 0.39 -11.00
N GLN A 151 -14.89 1.26 -11.48
CA GLN A 151 -14.75 2.60 -10.94
C GLN A 151 -16.05 3.39 -11.08
N VAL A 152 -16.64 3.40 -12.29
CA VAL A 152 -17.92 4.08 -12.52
C VAL A 152 -19.05 3.46 -11.71
N ALA A 153 -19.09 2.12 -11.62
CA ALA A 153 -20.07 1.43 -10.79
C ALA A 153 -19.94 1.83 -9.31
N CYS A 154 -18.73 1.84 -8.76
CA CYS A 154 -18.46 2.25 -7.38
C CYS A 154 -18.91 3.69 -7.10
N ASP A 155 -18.64 4.62 -8.00
CA ASP A 155 -19.05 6.02 -7.86
C ASP A 155 -20.58 6.19 -7.84
N GLN A 156 -21.30 5.28 -8.51
CA GLN A 156 -22.76 5.28 -8.54
C GLN A 156 -23.40 4.50 -7.40
N ILE A 157 -22.71 3.57 -6.73
CA ILE A 157 -23.28 2.81 -5.62
C ILE A 157 -23.31 3.68 -4.36
N GLN A 158 -24.44 4.38 -4.17
CA GLN A 158 -24.75 5.15 -2.97
C GLN A 158 -25.70 4.36 -2.09
N MET A 159 -25.14 3.55 -1.18
CA MET A 159 -25.88 2.83 -0.15
C MET A 159 -25.11 2.80 1.16
N GLU A 160 -25.80 2.49 2.27
CA GLU A 160 -25.16 2.32 3.56
C GLU A 160 -24.48 0.95 3.65
N TRP A 161 -23.16 0.95 3.70
CA TRP A 161 -22.38 -0.29 3.80
C TRP A 161 -22.38 -0.80 5.24
N THR A 162 -23.12 -1.89 5.46
CA THR A 162 -23.14 -2.63 6.73
C THR A 162 -21.99 -3.64 6.80
N ASP A 163 -21.68 -4.10 8.00
CA ASP A 163 -20.69 -5.15 8.21
C ASP A 163 -21.05 -6.45 7.49
N ALA A 164 -22.34 -6.81 7.46
CA ALA A 164 -22.83 -7.98 6.72
C ALA A 164 -22.58 -7.87 5.21
N LEU A 165 -22.87 -6.72 4.60
CA LEU A 165 -22.60 -6.49 3.17
C LEU A 165 -21.10 -6.53 2.85
N LEU A 166 -20.26 -5.98 3.73
CA LEU A 166 -18.81 -6.03 3.56
C LEU A 166 -18.25 -7.45 3.73
N VAL A 167 -18.82 -8.25 4.63
CA VAL A 167 -18.48 -9.68 4.77
C VAL A 167 -18.82 -10.42 3.49
N ASP A 168 -20.03 -10.25 2.95
CA ASP A 168 -20.46 -10.90 1.71
C ASP A 168 -19.60 -10.46 0.51
N LEU A 169 -19.24 -9.17 0.42
CA LEU A 169 -18.30 -8.65 -0.58
C LEU A 169 -16.91 -9.31 -0.47
N CYS A 170 -16.36 -9.40 0.75
CA CYS A 170 -15.08 -10.06 0.96
C CYS A 170 -15.14 -11.55 0.62
N VAL A 171 -16.26 -12.22 0.90
CA VAL A 171 -16.47 -13.63 0.52
C VAL A 171 -16.53 -13.77 -1.01
N ALA A 172 -17.19 -12.87 -1.72
CA ALA A 172 -17.19 -12.87 -3.19
C ALA A 172 -15.77 -12.70 -3.77
N MET A 173 -14.96 -11.80 -3.20
CA MET A 173 -13.54 -11.64 -3.58
C MET A 173 -12.73 -12.92 -3.35
N GLN A 174 -13.03 -13.68 -2.30
CA GLN A 174 -12.34 -14.96 -2.03
C GLN A 174 -12.74 -16.05 -3.04
N GLN A 175 -14.00 -16.06 -3.46
CA GLN A 175 -14.50 -17.03 -4.43
C GLN A 175 -13.91 -16.80 -5.82
N GLU A 176 -13.68 -15.54 -6.19
CA GLU A 176 -13.10 -15.16 -7.48
C GLU A 176 -11.59 -14.88 -7.34
N ALA A 177 -10.80 -15.93 -7.08
CA ALA A 177 -9.34 -15.80 -6.92
C ALA A 177 -8.62 -15.25 -8.17
N ASN A 178 -9.25 -15.35 -9.35
CA ASN A 178 -8.74 -14.80 -10.61
C ASN A 178 -9.21 -13.37 -10.90
N ALA A 179 -9.92 -12.74 -9.94
CA ALA A 179 -10.36 -11.37 -10.09
C ALA A 179 -9.17 -10.44 -10.37
N SER A 180 -9.39 -9.43 -11.20
CA SER A 180 -8.37 -8.42 -11.46
C SER A 180 -7.99 -7.72 -10.15
N HIS A 181 -6.69 -7.68 -9.86
CA HIS A 181 -6.15 -6.95 -8.71
C HIS A 181 -6.62 -5.49 -8.68
N ALA A 182 -6.77 -4.86 -9.85
CA ALA A 182 -7.28 -3.51 -9.96
C ALA A 182 -8.75 -3.44 -9.53
N SER A 183 -9.59 -4.38 -9.94
CA SER A 183 -11.00 -4.44 -9.55
C SER A 183 -11.16 -4.64 -8.04
N VAL A 184 -10.41 -5.57 -7.46
CA VAL A 184 -10.37 -5.78 -6.00
C VAL A 184 -9.89 -4.51 -5.27
N ALA A 185 -8.85 -3.84 -5.79
CA ALA A 185 -8.36 -2.58 -5.21
C ALA A 185 -9.43 -1.50 -5.17
N HIS A 186 -10.18 -1.31 -6.26
CA HIS A 186 -11.24 -0.31 -6.35
C HIS A 186 -12.36 -0.59 -5.35
N LEU A 187 -12.80 -1.84 -5.23
CA LEU A 187 -13.85 -2.21 -4.28
C LEU A 187 -13.43 -2.02 -2.82
N ILE A 188 -12.21 -2.43 -2.48
CA ILE A 188 -11.66 -2.22 -1.13
C ILE A 188 -11.59 -0.73 -0.83
N HIS A 189 -11.06 0.07 -1.76
CA HIS A 189 -10.91 1.51 -1.56
C HIS A 189 -12.27 2.24 -1.50
N ALA A 190 -13.26 1.83 -2.30
CA ALA A 190 -14.57 2.45 -2.35
C ALA A 190 -15.44 2.11 -1.13
N PHE A 191 -15.35 0.89 -0.59
CA PHE A 191 -16.33 0.39 0.38
C PHE A 191 -15.72 -0.04 1.71
N VAL A 192 -14.67 -0.86 1.69
CA VAL A 192 -14.04 -1.38 2.91
C VAL A 192 -13.27 -0.27 3.63
N PHE A 193 -12.47 0.49 2.90
CA PHE A 193 -11.64 1.56 3.47
C PHE A 193 -12.49 2.62 4.19
N PRO A 194 -13.53 3.23 3.59
CA PRO A 194 -14.32 4.25 4.27
C PRO A 194 -15.04 3.71 5.51
N PHE A 195 -15.45 2.44 5.48
CA PHE A 195 -16.05 1.79 6.65
C PHE A 195 -15.04 1.65 7.79
N VAL A 196 -13.86 1.07 7.51
CA VAL A 196 -12.81 0.87 8.51
C VAL A 196 -12.28 2.20 9.05
N ALA A 197 -12.09 3.20 8.18
CA ALA A 197 -11.61 4.52 8.56
C ALA A 197 -12.60 5.24 9.51
N LYS A 198 -13.91 5.05 9.32
CA LYS A 198 -14.95 5.64 10.19
C LYS A 198 -15.16 4.86 11.49
N CYS A 199 -14.92 3.56 11.50
CA CYS A 199 -15.24 2.70 12.63
C CYS A 199 -14.43 3.02 13.89
N SER A 200 -15.10 3.47 14.96
CA SER A 200 -14.48 3.71 16.28
C SER A 200 -14.53 2.48 17.19
N ASN A 201 -15.45 1.55 16.92
CA ASN A 201 -15.60 0.30 17.67
C ASN A 201 -14.70 -0.80 17.08
N PRO A 202 -14.38 -1.85 17.85
CA PRO A 202 -13.72 -3.02 17.29
C PRO A 202 -14.48 -3.57 16.08
N LEU A 203 -13.77 -3.88 15.00
CA LEU A 203 -14.39 -4.43 13.80
C LEU A 203 -15.00 -5.81 14.12
N PRO A 204 -16.17 -6.14 13.54
CA PRO A 204 -16.79 -7.43 13.72
C PRO A 204 -15.83 -8.57 13.38
N ARG A 205 -15.82 -9.62 14.20
CA ARG A 205 -14.90 -10.76 14.04
C ARG A 205 -15.00 -11.39 12.66
N LEU A 206 -16.22 -11.53 12.13
CA LEU A 206 -16.44 -12.09 10.80
C LEU A 206 -15.81 -11.24 9.70
N LEU A 207 -15.91 -9.91 9.80
CA LEU A 207 -15.27 -9.01 8.84
C LEU A 207 -13.74 -9.12 8.89
N ILE A 208 -13.13 -9.19 10.09
CA ILE A 208 -11.68 -9.40 10.23
C ILE A 208 -11.28 -10.75 9.62
N SER A 209 -12.04 -11.82 9.87
CA SER A 209 -11.78 -13.14 9.29
C SER A 209 -11.87 -13.10 7.75
N SER A 210 -12.90 -12.48 7.19
CA SER A 210 -13.04 -12.37 5.74
C SER A 210 -11.93 -11.51 5.12
N LEU A 211 -11.52 -10.42 5.78
CA LEU A 211 -10.38 -9.61 5.34
C LEU A 211 -9.07 -10.39 5.41
N LEU A 212 -8.87 -11.26 6.42
CA LEU A 212 -7.70 -12.12 6.48
C LEU A 212 -7.59 -13.04 5.26
N GLU A 213 -8.69 -13.66 4.86
CA GLU A 213 -8.69 -14.53 3.67
C GLU A 213 -8.49 -13.74 2.38
N VAL A 214 -9.13 -12.57 2.22
CA VAL A 214 -8.86 -11.66 1.09
C VAL A 214 -7.39 -11.25 1.07
N THR A 215 -6.81 -10.95 2.23
CA THR A 215 -5.40 -10.57 2.35
C THR A 215 -4.46 -11.69 1.96
N ARG A 216 -4.81 -12.95 2.17
CA ARG A 216 -3.96 -14.08 1.74
C ARG A 216 -3.91 -14.24 0.22
N LEU A 217 -4.99 -13.85 -0.47
CA LEU A 217 -5.08 -13.93 -1.93
C LEU A 217 -4.55 -12.67 -2.61
N PHE A 218 -4.78 -11.49 -2.02
CA PHE A 218 -4.51 -10.19 -2.61
C PHE A 218 -3.70 -9.29 -1.68
N ASP A 219 -2.62 -9.80 -1.08
CA ASP A 219 -1.86 -9.13 -0.02
C ASP A 219 -1.41 -7.71 -0.38
N ASN A 220 -0.75 -7.54 -1.53
CA ASN A 220 -0.28 -6.23 -2.01
C ASN A 220 -1.43 -5.27 -2.26
N VAL A 221 -2.57 -5.77 -2.79
CA VAL A 221 -3.76 -4.97 -3.02
C VAL A 221 -4.29 -4.44 -1.70
N VAL A 222 -4.45 -5.30 -0.70
CA VAL A 222 -4.91 -4.89 0.64
C VAL A 222 -3.96 -3.86 1.26
N VAL A 223 -2.64 -4.02 1.09
CA VAL A 223 -1.71 -3.00 1.59
C VAL A 223 -1.95 -1.66 0.89
N GLU A 224 -2.02 -1.62 -0.44
CA GLU A 224 -2.09 -0.37 -1.20
C GLU A 224 -3.46 0.34 -1.16
N SER A 225 -4.55 -0.43 -1.07
CA SER A 225 -5.93 0.10 -1.13
C SER A 225 -6.61 0.23 0.23
N LEU A 226 -6.09 -0.43 1.28
CA LEU A 226 -6.63 -0.34 2.65
C LEU A 226 -5.59 0.18 3.65
N LEU A 227 -4.44 -0.49 3.77
CA LEU A 227 -3.53 -0.21 4.89
C LEU A 227 -2.77 1.11 4.73
N LEU A 228 -2.22 1.37 3.55
CA LEU A 228 -1.51 2.62 3.27
C LEU A 228 -2.45 3.83 3.36
N PRO A 229 -3.65 3.84 2.74
CA PRO A 229 -4.58 4.96 2.89
C PRO A 229 -4.94 5.24 4.37
N LEU A 230 -5.16 4.21 5.18
CA LEU A 230 -5.42 4.39 6.62
C LEU A 230 -4.24 5.03 7.36
N LEU A 231 -3.01 4.67 7.00
CA LEU A 231 -1.81 5.30 7.58
C LEU A 231 -1.60 6.71 7.05
N GLU A 232 -1.85 6.97 5.77
CA GLU A 232 -1.77 8.28 5.13
C GLU A 232 -2.75 9.26 5.78
N ASP A 233 -3.99 8.83 6.00
CA ASP A 233 -5.00 9.60 6.73
C ASP A 233 -4.56 9.88 8.18
N ALA A 234 -4.05 8.86 8.88
CA ALA A 234 -3.57 9.02 10.26
C ALA A 234 -2.36 9.99 10.37
N ILE A 235 -1.48 10.00 9.37
CA ILE A 235 -0.35 10.94 9.28
C ILE A 235 -0.85 12.35 8.96
N ARG A 236 -1.71 12.49 7.94
CA ARG A 236 -2.22 13.77 7.46
C ARG A 236 -3.05 14.49 8.51
N ASP A 237 -3.97 13.76 9.13
CA ASP A 237 -4.91 14.31 10.12
C ASP A 237 -4.27 14.41 11.50
N ASN A 238 -3.06 13.86 11.66
CA ASN A 238 -2.26 13.93 12.87
C ASN A 238 -2.95 13.34 14.12
N ALA A 239 -3.97 12.52 13.91
CA ALA A 239 -4.80 11.93 14.97
C ALA A 239 -4.26 10.58 15.46
N GLY A 240 -3.28 10.00 14.76
CA GLY A 240 -2.90 8.61 14.95
C GLY A 240 -3.94 7.65 14.36
N LEU A 241 -3.64 6.35 14.40
CA LEU A 241 -4.55 5.33 13.90
C LEU A 241 -5.59 4.99 14.97
N LYS A 242 -6.86 4.83 14.58
CA LYS A 242 -7.89 4.32 15.49
C LYS A 242 -7.52 2.93 15.99
N GLN A 243 -7.85 2.64 17.25
CA GLN A 243 -7.53 1.34 17.88
C GLN A 243 -8.08 0.15 17.08
N SER A 244 -9.31 0.27 16.56
CA SER A 244 -9.96 -0.72 15.70
C SER A 244 -9.14 -1.05 14.44
N SER A 245 -8.71 -0.02 13.71
CA SER A 245 -7.88 -0.16 12.51
C SER A 245 -6.48 -0.68 12.86
N GLN A 246 -5.93 -0.28 14.00
CA GLN A 246 -4.64 -0.76 14.47
C GLN A 246 -4.66 -2.26 14.79
N ASP A 247 -5.66 -2.73 15.53
CA ASP A 247 -5.80 -4.14 15.89
C ASP A 247 -6.01 -5.02 14.66
N MET A 248 -6.81 -4.54 13.70
CA MET A 248 -6.96 -5.16 12.38
C MET A 248 -5.62 -5.25 11.66
N MET A 249 -4.87 -4.15 11.54
CA MET A 249 -3.55 -4.16 10.89
C MET A 249 -2.58 -5.13 11.55
N VAL A 250 -2.54 -5.17 12.89
CA VAL A 250 -1.70 -6.12 13.62
C VAL A 250 -2.09 -7.56 13.28
N LYS A 251 -3.39 -7.86 13.20
CA LYS A 251 -3.89 -9.19 12.85
C LYS A 251 -3.51 -9.57 11.41
N LEU A 252 -3.68 -8.65 10.46
CA LEU A 252 -3.29 -8.86 9.06
C LEU A 252 -1.78 -9.06 8.91
N ILE A 253 -0.96 -8.27 9.62
CA ILE A 253 0.50 -8.45 9.65
C ILE A 253 0.90 -9.82 10.18
N GLN A 254 0.19 -10.35 11.17
CA GLN A 254 0.52 -11.65 11.77
C GLN A 254 0.11 -12.82 10.88
N ASP A 255 -1.13 -12.81 10.40
CA ASP A 255 -1.81 -14.00 9.91
C ASP A 255 -2.25 -13.94 8.43
N GLY A 256 -2.13 -12.76 7.79
CA GLY A 256 -2.62 -12.51 6.43
C GLY A 256 -1.52 -12.17 5.42
N LEU A 257 -0.74 -11.12 5.70
CA LEU A 257 0.20 -10.54 4.74
C LEU A 257 1.37 -11.48 4.42
N GLY A 258 1.71 -11.59 3.13
CA GLY A 258 2.93 -12.23 2.66
C GLY A 258 4.18 -11.39 2.94
N GLN A 259 5.36 -11.98 2.69
CA GLN A 259 6.64 -11.33 2.98
C GLN A 259 6.85 -10.02 2.21
N HIS A 260 6.45 -10.00 0.93
CA HIS A 260 6.60 -8.82 0.07
C HIS A 260 5.70 -7.67 0.53
N ALA A 261 4.42 -7.94 0.78
CA ALA A 261 3.47 -6.96 1.29
C ALA A 261 3.90 -6.37 2.65
N ARG A 262 4.47 -7.20 3.54
CA ARG A 262 5.07 -6.74 4.81
C ARG A 262 6.28 -5.82 4.59
N LEU A 263 7.13 -6.10 3.61
CA LEU A 263 8.25 -5.22 3.26
C LEU A 263 7.76 -3.87 2.75
N LEU A 264 6.73 -3.87 1.89
CA LEU A 264 6.13 -2.66 1.36
C LEU A 264 5.57 -1.79 2.48
N LEU A 265 4.83 -2.39 3.41
CA LEU A 265 4.32 -1.70 4.60
C LEU A 265 5.45 -1.16 5.50
N LEU A 266 6.50 -1.93 5.73
CA LEU A 266 7.66 -1.49 6.53
C LEU A 266 8.37 -0.29 5.89
N ARG A 267 8.57 -0.34 4.57
CA ARG A 267 9.18 0.75 3.79
C ARG A 267 8.34 2.01 3.88
N PHE A 268 7.02 1.89 3.72
CA PHE A 268 6.11 3.01 3.87
C PHE A 268 6.19 3.64 5.27
N LEU A 269 6.18 2.82 6.33
CA LEU A 269 6.32 3.33 7.69
C LEU A 269 7.63 4.12 7.81
N LEU A 270 8.75 3.59 7.33
CA LEU A 270 10.06 4.27 7.40
C LEU A 270 10.17 5.57 6.57
N SER A 271 9.43 5.70 5.47
CA SER A 271 9.46 6.89 4.60
C SER A 271 8.38 7.92 4.91
N GLY A 272 7.26 7.49 5.50
CA GLY A 272 6.07 8.32 5.76
C GLY A 272 5.23 8.64 4.51
N THR A 273 5.72 8.33 3.30
CA THR A 273 4.99 8.50 2.03
C THR A 273 5.38 7.42 1.04
N ARG A 274 4.51 7.17 0.06
CA ARG A 274 4.77 6.23 -1.06
C ARG A 274 5.98 6.67 -1.91
N GLN A 275 6.15 7.98 -2.11
CA GLN A 275 7.21 8.54 -2.97
C GLN A 275 8.58 8.64 -2.28
N ALA A 276 8.63 8.96 -0.98
CA ALA A 276 9.89 9.14 -0.27
C ALA A 276 10.65 7.81 -0.01
N ALA A 277 10.05 6.66 -0.29
CA ALA A 277 10.72 5.36 -0.20
C ALA A 277 11.92 5.23 -1.16
N LEU A 278 11.92 5.98 -2.26
CA LEU A 278 12.91 5.93 -3.34
C LEU A 278 14.03 6.98 -3.23
N GLU A 279 13.90 7.98 -2.35
CA GLU A 279 14.84 9.10 -2.21
C GLU A 279 15.81 8.93 -1.01
N SER A 280 16.82 9.81 -0.92
CA SER A 280 17.75 9.89 0.21
C SER A 280 16.98 9.91 1.53
N TRP A 281 17.25 8.94 2.41
CA TRP A 281 16.49 8.78 3.66
C TRP A 281 16.53 10.06 4.49
N LYS A 282 15.34 10.59 4.80
CA LYS A 282 15.13 11.63 5.78
C LYS A 282 14.42 11.01 6.99
N PRO A 283 14.65 11.50 8.22
CA PRO A 283 13.86 11.07 9.37
C PRO A 283 12.37 11.19 9.02
N PRO A 284 11.55 10.17 9.35
CA PRO A 284 10.15 10.20 8.99
C PRO A 284 9.48 11.44 9.59
N GLN A 285 8.62 12.09 8.79
CA GLN A 285 7.91 13.33 9.18
C GLN A 285 6.81 13.08 10.22
N TRP A 286 6.88 12.03 11.03
CA TRP A 286 5.99 11.85 12.17
C TRP A 286 6.38 12.89 13.25
N GLN A 287 6.09 14.15 12.97
CA GLN A 287 6.38 15.27 13.86
C GLN A 287 5.58 15.17 15.17
N VAL A 288 4.66 14.20 15.27
CA VAL A 288 3.77 14.03 16.40
C VAL A 288 3.91 12.67 17.06
N GLN A 289 3.99 12.72 18.39
CA GLN A 289 4.28 11.58 19.25
C GLN A 289 3.26 10.45 19.14
N THR A 290 1.98 10.75 18.86
CA THR A 290 0.91 9.76 18.79
C THR A 290 1.11 8.79 17.63
N PHE A 291 1.35 9.29 16.42
CA PHE A 291 1.62 8.43 15.26
C PHE A 291 2.95 7.70 15.38
N ALA A 292 3.98 8.33 15.96
CA ALA A 292 5.28 7.69 16.19
C ALA A 292 5.15 6.39 17.02
N THR A 293 4.32 6.40 18.07
CA THR A 293 4.04 5.20 18.88
C THR A 293 3.39 4.10 18.04
N THR A 294 2.32 4.41 17.31
CA THR A 294 1.64 3.43 16.44
C THR A 294 2.59 2.87 15.37
N ALA A 295 3.36 3.73 14.71
CA ALA A 295 4.30 3.31 13.68
C ALA A 295 5.36 2.36 14.25
N LEU A 296 5.94 2.66 15.41
CA LEU A 296 6.91 1.78 16.07
C LEU A 296 6.30 0.45 16.51
N GLN A 297 5.05 0.45 16.97
CA GLN A 297 4.34 -0.79 17.31
C GLN A 297 4.14 -1.66 16.07
N LEU A 298 3.70 -1.08 14.95
CA LEU A 298 3.55 -1.79 13.68
C LEU A 298 4.90 -2.28 13.13
N MET A 299 5.95 -1.45 13.16
CA MET A 299 7.31 -1.85 12.78
C MET A 299 7.81 -3.03 13.62
N ASN A 300 7.60 -2.98 14.94
CA ASN A 300 7.97 -4.09 15.82
C ASN A 300 7.21 -5.37 15.44
N ARG A 301 5.91 -5.28 15.14
CA ARG A 301 5.12 -6.44 14.67
C ARG A 301 5.65 -6.98 13.34
N LEU A 302 5.96 -6.13 12.38
CA LEU A 302 6.55 -6.54 11.10
C LEU A 302 7.90 -7.25 11.31
N CYS A 303 8.72 -6.77 12.24
CA CYS A 303 10.03 -7.35 12.54
C CYS A 303 9.96 -8.66 13.36
N THR A 304 8.86 -8.95 14.04
CA THR A 304 8.78 -10.06 15.01
C THR A 304 7.73 -11.12 14.69
N SER A 305 6.82 -10.87 13.73
CA SER A 305 5.77 -11.81 13.36
C SER A 305 6.35 -13.09 12.71
N PRO A 306 5.65 -14.24 12.83
CA PRO A 306 6.03 -15.49 12.16
C PRO A 306 6.14 -15.28 10.65
N ALA A 307 7.00 -16.03 9.94
CA ALA A 307 7.47 -15.69 8.60
C ALA A 307 8.17 -14.31 8.58
N LEU A 308 9.36 -14.29 9.17
CA LEU A 308 10.14 -13.07 9.35
C LEU A 308 10.40 -12.39 8.01
N VAL A 309 10.17 -11.09 7.99
CA VAL A 309 10.54 -10.23 6.89
C VAL A 309 12.05 -10.30 6.68
N GLN A 310 12.51 -10.60 5.47
CA GLN A 310 13.94 -10.53 5.16
C GLN A 310 14.36 -9.06 5.08
N LEU A 311 15.14 -8.60 6.05
CA LEU A 311 15.67 -7.25 6.07
C LEU A 311 17.02 -7.21 5.38
N ASP A 312 17.21 -6.28 4.46
CA ASP A 312 18.53 -5.95 3.95
C ASP A 312 19.26 -4.98 4.89
N HIS A 313 20.56 -4.79 4.65
CA HIS A 313 21.42 -3.94 5.48
C HIS A 313 20.95 -2.47 5.50
N ASP A 314 20.31 -1.99 4.43
CA ASP A 314 19.82 -0.61 4.33
C ASP A 314 18.55 -0.40 5.14
N LEU A 315 17.61 -1.33 5.10
CA LEU A 315 16.39 -1.32 5.92
C LEU A 315 16.72 -1.41 7.40
N VAL A 316 17.67 -2.26 7.80
CA VAL A 316 18.14 -2.30 9.19
C VAL A 316 18.75 -0.97 9.59
N ARG A 317 19.60 -0.36 8.76
CA ARG A 317 20.17 0.96 9.05
C ARG A 317 19.09 2.04 9.21
N ARG A 318 18.08 2.06 8.34
CA ARG A 318 16.94 2.99 8.43
C ARG A 318 16.12 2.77 9.71
N LEU A 319 15.89 1.52 10.11
CA LEU A 319 15.23 1.18 11.38
C LEU A 319 16.04 1.65 12.59
N LEU A 320 17.35 1.40 12.60
CA LEU A 320 18.25 1.86 13.66
C LEU A 320 18.29 3.39 13.74
N ALA A 321 18.40 4.08 12.61
CA ALA A 321 18.37 5.54 12.55
C ALA A 321 17.03 6.11 13.08
N THR A 322 15.91 5.48 12.73
CA THR A 322 14.58 5.83 13.25
C THR A 322 14.51 5.64 14.77
N CYS A 323 14.93 4.48 15.28
CA CYS A 323 14.94 4.22 16.72
C CYS A 323 15.88 5.17 17.48
N ARG A 324 17.05 5.49 16.90
CA ARG A 324 17.99 6.48 17.45
C ARG A 324 17.32 7.82 17.62
N TRP A 325 16.70 8.32 16.55
CA TRP A 325 16.04 9.62 16.57
C TRP A 325 14.96 9.66 17.66
N VAL A 326 14.09 8.64 17.73
CA VAL A 326 13.05 8.57 18.78
C VAL A 326 13.64 8.52 20.18
N ILE A 327 14.68 7.70 20.42
CA ILE A 327 15.30 7.57 21.75
C ILE A 327 16.03 8.86 22.16
N GLN A 328 16.60 9.60 21.22
CA GLN A 328 17.20 10.91 21.50
C GLN A 328 16.15 11.93 21.96
N GLN A 329 14.97 11.93 21.34
CA GLN A 329 13.86 12.79 21.74
C GLN A 329 13.17 12.29 23.03
N GLN A 330 13.09 10.97 23.20
CA GLN A 330 12.39 10.30 24.30
C GLN A 330 13.19 9.09 24.82
N PRO A 331 14.12 9.28 25.78
CA PRO A 331 14.99 8.20 26.26
C PRO A 331 14.25 7.02 26.91
N LYS A 332 13.01 7.23 27.35
CA LYS A 332 12.11 6.24 27.97
C LYS A 332 11.08 5.64 26.99
N ASN A 333 11.28 5.79 25.68
CA ASN A 333 10.35 5.23 24.69
C ASN A 333 10.44 3.68 24.67
N LYS A 334 9.33 3.01 24.96
CA LYS A 334 9.28 1.53 25.08
C LYS A 334 9.24 0.88 23.70
N GLU A 335 8.52 1.48 22.77
CA GLU A 335 8.23 0.94 21.45
C GLU A 335 9.49 0.89 20.59
N ALA A 336 10.30 1.95 20.59
CA ALA A 336 11.61 1.95 19.94
C ALA A 336 12.52 0.85 20.50
N MET A 337 12.51 0.66 21.83
CA MET A 337 13.29 -0.41 22.46
C MET A 337 12.76 -1.82 22.13
N GLN A 338 11.46 -1.97 21.90
CA GLN A 338 10.89 -3.22 21.41
C GLN A 338 11.34 -3.53 19.97
N VAL A 339 11.36 -2.54 19.08
CA VAL A 339 11.91 -2.69 17.72
C VAL A 339 13.37 -3.16 17.78
N LEU A 340 14.21 -2.48 18.57
CA LEU A 340 15.62 -2.85 18.75
C LEU A 340 15.80 -4.27 19.30
N LEU A 341 14.96 -4.67 20.26
CA LEU A 341 14.96 -6.03 20.80
C LEU A 341 14.53 -7.05 19.72
N GLY A 342 13.54 -6.72 18.91
CA GLY A 342 13.10 -7.52 17.76
C GLY A 342 14.25 -7.74 16.77
N LEU A 343 14.94 -6.67 16.38
CA LEU A 343 16.12 -6.73 15.51
C LEU A 343 17.21 -7.62 16.11
N ALA A 344 17.62 -7.37 17.35
CA ALA A 344 18.69 -8.13 18.00
C ALA A 344 18.35 -9.62 18.20
N SER A 345 17.08 -9.94 18.40
CA SER A 345 16.65 -11.32 18.68
C SER A 345 16.31 -12.12 17.43
N LYS A 346 15.71 -11.51 16.41
CA LYS A 346 15.16 -12.18 15.22
C LYS A 346 15.99 -11.96 13.96
N HIS A 347 16.65 -10.81 13.81
CA HIS A 347 17.39 -10.42 12.59
C HIS A 347 18.91 -10.46 12.78
N ARG A 348 19.38 -11.46 13.54
CA ARG A 348 20.80 -11.63 13.90
C ARG A 348 21.76 -11.74 12.71
N PRO A 349 21.44 -12.48 11.62
CA PRO A 349 22.40 -12.65 10.52
C PRO A 349 22.83 -11.30 9.93
N VAL A 350 21.86 -10.45 9.58
CA VAL A 350 22.08 -9.14 8.97
C VAL A 350 22.84 -8.18 9.88
N LEU A 351 22.65 -8.29 11.21
CA LEU A 351 23.38 -7.47 12.19
C LEU A 351 24.86 -7.85 12.30
N VAL A 352 25.21 -9.11 12.05
CA VAL A 352 26.58 -9.65 12.23
C VAL A 352 27.34 -9.72 10.91
N GLU A 353 26.64 -9.68 9.77
CA GLU A 353 27.25 -9.60 8.44
C GLU A 353 28.15 -8.37 8.27
N GLY A 354 29.24 -8.53 7.51
CA GLY A 354 30.19 -7.45 7.20
C GLY A 354 31.08 -7.01 8.37
N SER A 355 31.23 -5.68 8.52
CA SER A 355 32.09 -5.02 9.51
C SER A 355 31.53 -5.07 10.94
N GLY A 356 30.26 -5.42 11.13
CA GLY A 356 29.57 -5.41 12.42
C GLY A 356 29.14 -4.02 12.90
N GLU A 357 29.22 -3.02 12.02
CA GLU A 357 28.80 -1.64 12.30
C GLU A 357 27.35 -1.56 12.78
N LEU A 358 26.42 -2.31 12.18
CA LEU A 358 25.02 -2.32 12.60
C LEU A 358 24.84 -2.83 14.03
N LEU A 359 25.63 -3.82 14.43
CA LEU A 359 25.60 -4.37 15.79
C LEU A 359 26.16 -3.36 16.81
N ASP A 360 27.21 -2.63 16.44
CA ASP A 360 27.79 -1.56 17.25
C ASP A 360 26.82 -0.38 17.40
N GLU A 361 26.20 0.02 16.29
CA GLU A 361 25.17 1.05 16.22
C GLU A 361 23.96 0.70 17.11
N LEU A 362 23.43 -0.53 17.00
CA LEU A 362 22.34 -1.01 17.85
C LEU A 362 22.72 -0.94 19.34
N GLY A 363 23.96 -1.33 19.68
CA GLY A 363 24.48 -1.23 21.05
C GLY A 363 24.60 0.22 21.54
N ALA A 364 25.04 1.14 20.70
CA ALA A 364 25.13 2.56 21.02
C ALA A 364 23.75 3.18 21.28
N ILE A 365 22.76 2.87 20.45
CA ILE A 365 21.38 3.34 20.60
C ILE A 365 20.79 2.81 21.91
N ALA A 366 20.93 1.51 22.18
CA ALA A 366 20.47 0.92 23.44
C ALA A 366 21.14 1.57 24.66
N LYS A 367 22.42 1.95 24.58
CA LYS A 367 23.12 2.65 25.68
C LYS A 367 22.52 4.02 25.97
N ALA A 368 22.07 4.75 24.96
CA ALA A 368 21.44 6.06 25.11
C ALA A 368 20.04 6.01 25.77
N SER A 369 19.37 4.86 25.72
CA SER A 369 18.07 4.68 26.36
C SER A 369 18.14 4.60 27.89
N GLN A 370 17.08 5.08 28.54
CA GLN A 370 16.81 4.96 29.98
C GLN A 370 15.84 3.81 30.32
N MET A 371 15.45 2.98 29.34
CA MET A 371 14.53 1.86 29.54
C MET A 371 15.20 0.61 30.12
N ILE A 372 14.45 -0.17 30.89
CA ILE A 372 14.91 -1.46 31.45
C ILE A 372 15.31 -2.45 30.35
N LEU A 373 14.62 -2.44 29.21
CA LEU A 373 14.90 -3.32 28.05
C LEU A 373 16.34 -3.18 27.54
N LYS A 374 17.01 -2.06 27.80
CA LYS A 374 18.43 -1.83 27.48
C LYS A 374 19.32 -3.00 27.90
N ARG A 375 19.14 -3.54 29.11
CA ARG A 375 19.98 -4.63 29.63
C ARG A 375 19.87 -5.90 28.78
N ALA A 376 18.66 -6.25 28.37
CA ALA A 376 18.43 -7.42 27.52
C ALA A 376 19.10 -7.26 26.16
N ILE A 377 18.94 -6.07 25.53
CA ILE A 377 19.53 -5.77 24.22
C ILE A 377 21.06 -5.81 24.30
N LEU A 378 21.66 -5.15 25.29
CA LEU A 378 23.12 -5.14 25.46
C LEU A 378 23.70 -6.53 25.77
N GLY A 379 22.95 -7.37 26.50
CA GLY A 379 23.30 -8.77 26.72
C GLY A 379 23.36 -9.56 25.41
N ILE A 380 22.36 -9.39 24.54
CA ILE A 380 22.33 -10.03 23.21
C ILE A 380 23.49 -9.51 22.35
N VAL A 381 23.71 -8.20 22.29
CA VAL A 381 24.81 -7.57 21.53
C VAL A 381 26.15 -8.16 21.96
N THR A 382 26.41 -8.25 23.26
CA THR A 382 27.66 -8.81 23.80
C THR A 382 27.82 -10.28 23.41
N SER A 383 26.73 -11.08 23.49
CA SER A 383 26.75 -12.49 23.06
C SER A 383 27.09 -12.63 21.58
N LEU A 384 26.49 -11.81 20.70
CA LEU A 384 26.75 -11.83 19.26
C LEU A 384 28.20 -11.42 18.93
N LYS A 385 28.74 -10.39 19.59
CA LYS A 385 30.15 -9.99 19.43
C LYS A 385 31.12 -11.10 19.82
N LYS A 386 30.87 -11.79 20.94
CA LYS A 386 31.69 -12.94 21.37
C LYS A 386 31.65 -14.08 20.35
N LYS A 387 30.48 -14.40 19.80
CA LYS A 387 30.34 -15.44 18.77
C LYS A 387 31.08 -15.11 17.48
N ARG A 388 31.20 -13.82 17.12
CA ARG A 388 32.00 -13.36 15.97
C ARG A 388 33.51 -13.51 16.21
N GLN A 389 33.96 -13.33 17.45
CA GLN A 389 35.38 -13.40 17.82
C GLN A 389 35.89 -14.81 18.07
N LEU A 390 35.02 -15.80 18.23
CA LEU A 390 35.41 -17.21 18.30
C LEU A 390 35.84 -17.68 16.91
N PRO A 391 37.13 -18.02 16.69
CA PRO A 391 37.55 -18.59 15.41
C PRO A 391 36.82 -19.93 15.21
N LYS A 392 36.46 -20.22 13.95
CA LYS A 392 36.12 -21.59 13.53
C LYS A 392 37.34 -22.46 13.85
N SER A 393 37.39 -23.09 15.02
CA SER A 393 38.44 -24.04 15.36
C SER A 393 38.33 -25.22 14.39
N SER A 394 39.22 -25.20 13.40
CA SER A 394 39.87 -26.33 12.74
C SER A 394 39.20 -27.69 12.96
N ASN A 395 38.74 -28.28 11.86
CA ASN A 395 38.69 -29.73 11.64
C ASN A 395 39.91 -30.41 12.28
N GLY A 396 39.70 -30.99 13.46
CA GLY A 396 40.62 -31.92 14.08
C GLY A 396 40.36 -33.30 13.52
N TYR A 397 41.13 -33.68 12.50
CA TYR A 397 41.33 -35.06 12.08
C TYR A 397 41.43 -35.99 13.29
N LYS A 398 40.56 -36.99 13.37
CA LYS A 398 40.88 -38.27 14.01
C LYS A 398 40.74 -39.37 12.98
N LYS A 399 41.83 -39.60 12.24
CA LYS A 399 42.15 -40.94 11.76
C LYS A 399 42.47 -41.77 13.00
N LYS A 400 41.72 -42.85 13.20
CA LYS A 400 42.26 -44.08 13.78
C LYS A 400 41.98 -45.19 12.79
#